data_AF-A0A3N1Q838-F1
#
_entry.id   AF-A0A3N1Q838-F1
#
_cell.length_a   1.000
_cell.length_b   1.000
_cell.length_c   1.000
_cell.angle_alpha   90.00
_cell.angle_beta   90.00
_cell.angle_gamma   90.00
#
_symmetry.space_group_name_H-M   'P 1'
#
loop_
_entity.id
_entity.type
_entity.pdbx_description
1 polymer ?
#
loop_
_entity_poly.entity_id
_entity_poly.type
_entity_poly.pdbx_seq_one_letter_code
_entity_poly.pdbx_strand_id
1 'polypeptide(L)'
;MGTGTTSGPTRQRHTEDLLAAVSMTSAQLAQAVGRFDGDTPAMVTAAIRTAERAFEELDACYEVIDDASATGRAIAARLSALLAAEDEPGVGLELDALDTVSARVRGTDRARELLHRVLGREEAAERALPAVRRLTGADLPALPSAYADDAGFDDLMAFAAREEELAPRLREAHAERLREVAAHLVHVVEQVAAVGFADEAFAGESAHEARRAHELWVRCLAERRRDLG
;
A
#
# COMPACT_ATOMS: atom_id res chain seq x y z
N MET A 1 40.76 -56.30 -7.03
CA MET A 1 39.31 -56.18 -7.30
C MET A 1 38.90 -54.82 -6.75
N GLY A 2 38.85 -53.76 -7.56
CA GLY A 2 37.64 -53.26 -8.24
C GLY A 2 36.70 -52.65 -7.18
N THR A 3 36.41 -51.36 -7.12
CA THR A 3 35.84 -50.52 -8.19
C THR A 3 36.14 -49.03 -7.97
N GLY A 4 36.38 -48.31 -9.07
CA GLY A 4 36.31 -46.85 -9.12
C GLY A 4 34.89 -46.36 -9.39
N THR A 5 34.58 -45.17 -8.92
CA THR A 5 33.46 -44.35 -9.38
C THR A 5 33.98 -42.94 -9.65
N THR A 6 34.21 -42.68 -10.94
CA THR A 6 34.56 -41.38 -11.52
C THR A 6 33.30 -40.51 -11.62
N SER A 7 33.09 -39.65 -10.62
CA SER A 7 32.12 -38.55 -10.69
C SER A 7 32.82 -37.26 -11.10
N GLY A 8 32.81 -36.93 -12.40
CA GLY A 8 33.28 -35.62 -12.87
C GLY A 8 33.41 -35.52 -14.39
N PRO A 9 32.35 -35.07 -15.08
CA PRO A 9 32.56 -34.07 -16.14
C PRO A 9 31.44 -33.02 -16.27
N THR A 10 30.31 -33.18 -15.57
CA THR A 10 29.12 -32.34 -15.77
C THR A 10 29.20 -30.94 -15.17
N ARG A 11 29.96 -30.76 -14.06
CA ARG A 11 30.21 -29.42 -13.47
C ARG A 11 31.21 -28.58 -14.27
N GLN A 12 32.14 -29.20 -14.98
CA GLN A 12 33.15 -28.51 -15.80
C GLN A 12 32.56 -27.97 -17.10
N ARG A 13 31.67 -28.73 -17.76
CA ARG A 13 31.00 -28.24 -18.98
C ARG A 13 30.12 -27.02 -18.74
N HIS A 14 29.42 -26.99 -17.61
CA HIS A 14 28.54 -25.86 -17.28
C HIS A 14 29.31 -24.60 -16.87
N THR A 15 30.56 -24.74 -16.41
CA THR A 15 31.45 -23.60 -16.10
C THR A 15 32.10 -23.04 -17.36
N GLU A 16 32.40 -23.86 -18.36
CA GLU A 16 32.85 -23.40 -19.68
C GLU A 16 31.75 -22.63 -20.43
N ASP A 17 30.49 -23.05 -20.35
CA ASP A 17 29.36 -22.37 -21.01
C ASP A 17 29.06 -20.98 -20.41
N LEU A 18 29.15 -20.82 -19.08
CA LEU A 18 28.98 -19.52 -18.42
C LEU A 18 30.17 -18.57 -18.65
N LEU A 19 31.39 -19.11 -18.75
CA LEU A 19 32.59 -18.36 -19.15
C LEU A 19 32.58 -17.99 -20.64
N ALA A 20 31.83 -18.69 -21.49
CA ALA A 20 31.64 -18.32 -22.90
C ALA A 20 30.61 -17.19 -23.08
N ALA A 21 29.64 -17.05 -22.17
CA ALA A 21 28.64 -15.98 -22.17
C ALA A 21 29.24 -14.61 -21.80
N VAL A 22 30.31 -14.59 -21.02
CA VAL A 22 31.15 -13.41 -20.78
C VAL A 22 32.29 -13.48 -21.80
N SER A 23 32.41 -12.54 -22.72
CA SER A 23 33.46 -12.55 -23.77
C SER A 23 34.88 -12.27 -23.22
N MET A 24 35.27 -12.93 -22.12
CA MET A 24 36.52 -12.74 -21.41
C MET A 24 37.12 -14.09 -21.05
N THR A 25 38.39 -14.27 -21.37
CA THR A 25 39.20 -15.40 -20.90
C THR A 25 39.41 -15.33 -19.39
N SER A 26 39.66 -16.46 -18.74
CA SER A 26 39.95 -16.53 -17.29
C SER A 26 41.10 -15.61 -16.86
N ALA A 27 42.08 -15.38 -17.74
CA ALA A 27 43.18 -14.46 -17.52
C ALA A 27 42.74 -12.98 -17.54
N GLN A 28 41.84 -12.59 -18.45
CA GLN A 28 41.25 -11.25 -18.50
C GLN A 28 40.34 -10.98 -17.29
N LEU A 29 39.65 -12.02 -16.82
CA LEU A 29 38.80 -11.96 -15.65
C LEU A 29 39.62 -11.78 -14.36
N ALA A 30 40.70 -12.55 -14.19
CA ALA A 30 41.64 -12.37 -13.09
C ALA A 30 42.34 -10.99 -13.11
N GLN A 31 42.58 -10.43 -14.30
CA GLN A 31 43.17 -9.10 -14.46
C GLN A 31 42.18 -7.96 -14.16
N ALA A 32 40.88 -8.15 -14.40
CA ALA A 32 39.84 -7.16 -14.11
C ALA A 32 39.42 -7.15 -12.62
N VAL A 33 39.44 -8.30 -11.95
CA VAL A 33 38.94 -8.46 -10.57
C VAL A 33 40.05 -8.35 -9.51
N GLY A 34 41.32 -8.42 -9.93
CA GLY A 34 42.48 -8.38 -9.02
C GLY A 34 42.96 -9.78 -8.61
N ARG A 35 44.21 -9.90 -8.13
CA ARG A 35 44.79 -11.17 -7.70
C ARG A 35 44.14 -11.64 -6.39
N PHE A 36 43.32 -12.68 -6.48
CA PHE A 36 42.87 -13.46 -5.33
C PHE A 36 43.72 -14.74 -5.23
N ASP A 37 44.23 -15.05 -4.04
CA ASP A 37 44.90 -16.32 -3.76
C ASP A 37 43.83 -17.44 -3.65
N GLY A 38 43.37 -17.94 -4.80
CA GLY A 38 42.34 -18.99 -4.91
C GLY A 38 41.86 -19.26 -6.35
N ASP A 39 40.97 -20.23 -6.52
CA ASP A 39 40.31 -20.54 -7.80
C ASP A 39 39.33 -19.42 -8.18
N THR A 40 39.87 -18.40 -8.83
CA THR A 40 39.14 -17.18 -9.26
C THR A 40 37.92 -17.52 -10.14
N PRO A 41 38.00 -18.43 -11.13
CA PRO A 41 36.82 -18.91 -11.87
C PRO A 41 35.72 -19.50 -10.99
N ALA A 42 36.07 -20.34 -9.99
CA ALA A 42 35.09 -20.93 -9.09
C ALA A 42 34.41 -19.87 -8.20
N MET A 43 35.17 -18.89 -7.72
CA MET A 43 34.65 -17.76 -6.93
C MET A 43 33.69 -16.90 -7.74
N VAL A 44 34.05 -16.56 -8.98
CA VAL A 44 33.20 -15.76 -9.89
C VAL A 44 31.91 -16.50 -10.22
N THR A 45 31.99 -17.81 -10.49
CA THR A 45 30.80 -18.63 -10.73
C THR A 45 29.89 -18.68 -9.50
N ALA A 46 30.46 -18.80 -8.30
CA ALA A 46 29.69 -18.78 -7.06
C ALA A 46 29.03 -17.41 -6.81
N ALA A 47 29.71 -16.32 -7.16
CA ALA A 47 29.16 -14.97 -7.07
C ALA A 47 28.00 -14.77 -8.05
N ILE A 48 28.14 -15.23 -9.31
CA ILE A 48 27.07 -15.15 -10.33
C ILE A 48 25.82 -15.88 -9.83
N ARG A 49 25.94 -17.15 -9.38
CA ARG A 49 24.79 -17.90 -8.87
C ARG A 49 24.14 -17.26 -7.65
N THR A 50 24.95 -16.60 -6.81
CA THR A 50 24.43 -15.88 -5.64
C THR A 50 23.64 -14.66 -6.07
N ALA A 51 24.13 -13.92 -7.07
CA ALA A 51 23.43 -12.78 -7.64
C ALA A 51 22.15 -13.19 -8.37
N GLU A 52 22.17 -14.24 -9.19
CA GLU A 52 20.99 -14.79 -9.87
C GLU A 52 19.89 -15.14 -8.87
N ARG A 53 20.23 -15.90 -7.82
CA ARG A 53 19.28 -16.23 -6.76
C ARG A 53 18.76 -15.00 -6.02
N ALA A 54 19.60 -14.00 -5.79
CA ALA A 54 19.18 -12.77 -5.13
C ALA A 54 18.22 -11.95 -6.01
N PHE A 55 18.39 -11.97 -7.34
CA PHE A 55 17.45 -11.35 -8.28
C PHE A 55 16.12 -12.09 -8.31
N GLU A 56 16.13 -13.42 -8.39
CA GLU A 56 14.90 -14.23 -8.34
C GLU A 56 14.08 -13.95 -7.07
N GLU A 57 14.74 -13.84 -5.92
CA GLU A 57 14.07 -13.54 -4.65
C GLU A 57 13.56 -12.09 -4.59
N LEU A 58 14.29 -11.14 -5.18
CA LEU A 58 13.83 -9.76 -5.30
C LEU A 58 12.60 -9.65 -6.22
N ASP A 59 12.60 -10.37 -7.34
CA ASP A 59 11.48 -10.41 -8.27
C ASP A 59 10.23 -10.96 -7.57
N ALA A 60 10.36 -12.04 -6.79
CA ALA A 60 9.27 -12.56 -5.97
C ALA A 60 8.76 -11.53 -4.94
N CYS A 61 9.64 -10.72 -4.36
CA CYS A 61 9.21 -9.62 -3.47
C CYS A 61 8.47 -8.52 -4.23
N TYR A 62 8.88 -8.19 -5.46
CA TYR A 62 8.19 -7.20 -6.30
C TYR A 62 6.82 -7.70 -6.77
N GLU A 63 6.68 -8.99 -7.08
CA GLU A 63 5.38 -9.60 -7.37
C GLU A 63 4.39 -9.40 -6.22
N VAL A 64 4.84 -9.50 -4.96
CA VAL A 64 3.99 -9.22 -3.79
C VAL A 64 3.51 -7.76 -3.75
N ILE A 65 4.35 -6.82 -4.14
CA ILE A 65 4.01 -5.37 -4.18
C ILE A 65 3.03 -5.08 -5.32
N ASP A 66 3.21 -5.71 -6.49
CA ASP A 66 2.31 -5.57 -7.64
C ASP A 66 0.93 -6.18 -7.33
N ASP A 67 0.91 -7.38 -6.73
CA ASP A 67 -0.30 -8.03 -6.21
C ASP A 67 -1.02 -7.15 -5.19
N ALA A 68 -0.27 -6.57 -4.25
CA ALA A 68 -0.82 -5.68 -3.22
C ALA A 68 -1.42 -4.43 -3.85
N SER A 69 -0.75 -3.84 -4.83
CA SER A 69 -1.26 -2.69 -5.60
C SER A 69 -2.57 -3.03 -6.31
N ALA A 70 -2.64 -4.18 -6.98
CA ALA A 70 -3.85 -4.64 -7.67
C ALA A 70 -4.99 -4.92 -6.69
N THR A 71 -4.69 -5.57 -5.57
CA THR A 71 -5.66 -5.87 -4.52
C THR A 71 -6.18 -4.60 -3.86
N GLY A 72 -5.30 -3.64 -3.56
CA GLY A 72 -5.67 -2.33 -3.00
C GLY A 72 -6.60 -1.53 -3.91
N ARG A 73 -6.37 -1.54 -5.23
CA ARG A 73 -7.31 -0.93 -6.21
C ARG A 73 -8.67 -1.63 -6.21
N ALA A 74 -8.69 -2.95 -6.08
CA ALA A 74 -9.94 -3.70 -5.99
C ALA A 74 -10.70 -3.40 -4.68
N ILE A 75 -9.98 -3.26 -3.56
CA ILE A 75 -10.54 -2.83 -2.27
C ILE A 75 -11.16 -1.44 -2.41
N ALA A 76 -10.45 -0.46 -3.00
CA ALA A 76 -10.97 0.89 -3.23
C ALA A 76 -12.27 0.89 -4.05
N ALA A 77 -12.32 0.10 -5.13
CA ALA A 77 -13.51 -0.03 -5.95
C ALA A 77 -14.70 -0.64 -5.18
N ARG A 78 -14.46 -1.67 -4.35
CA ARG A 78 -15.50 -2.28 -3.50
C ARG A 78 -15.97 -1.32 -2.42
N LEU A 79 -15.05 -0.61 -1.75
CA LEU A 79 -15.37 0.43 -0.78
C LEU A 79 -16.30 1.49 -1.38
N SER A 80 -16.00 1.97 -2.60
CA SER A 80 -16.88 2.94 -3.28
C SER A 80 -18.31 2.41 -3.46
N ALA A 81 -18.48 1.13 -3.79
CA ALA A 81 -19.80 0.53 -3.95
C ALA A 81 -20.52 0.35 -2.60
N LEU A 82 -19.80 -0.12 -1.58
CA LEU A 82 -20.34 -0.36 -0.24
C LEU A 82 -20.74 0.96 0.45
N LEU A 83 -19.93 2.01 0.33
CA LEU A 83 -20.23 3.34 0.86
C LEU A 83 -21.48 3.95 0.19
N ALA A 84 -21.64 3.76 -1.13
CA ALA A 84 -22.83 4.20 -1.84
C ALA A 84 -24.09 3.41 -1.45
N ALA A 85 -23.93 2.13 -1.10
CA ALA A 85 -25.01 1.28 -0.58
C ALA A 85 -25.24 1.45 0.93
N GLU A 86 -24.39 2.23 1.61
CA GLU A 86 -24.40 2.43 3.06
C GLU A 86 -24.24 1.13 3.87
N ASP A 87 -23.49 0.17 3.34
CA ASP A 87 -23.19 -1.12 3.98
C ASP A 87 -22.01 -1.00 4.96
N GLU A 88 -22.32 -0.56 6.19
CA GLU A 88 -21.33 -0.38 7.26
C GLU A 88 -20.52 -1.67 7.57
N PRO A 89 -21.13 -2.85 7.79
CA PRO A 89 -20.37 -4.09 7.99
C PRO A 89 -19.44 -4.43 6.81
N GLY A 90 -19.91 -4.24 5.58
CA GLY A 90 -19.11 -4.48 4.38
C GLY A 90 -17.88 -3.58 4.30
N VAL A 91 -18.02 -2.29 4.62
CA VAL A 91 -16.89 -1.35 4.65
C VAL A 91 -15.83 -1.79 5.67
N GLY A 92 -16.25 -2.23 6.86
CA GLY A 92 -15.33 -2.74 7.88
C GLY A 92 -14.48 -3.93 7.39
N LEU A 93 -15.10 -4.88 6.70
CA LEU A 93 -14.39 -6.06 6.16
C LEU A 93 -13.33 -5.70 5.12
N GLU A 94 -13.61 -4.70 4.27
CA GLU A 94 -12.64 -4.24 3.28
C GLU A 94 -11.44 -3.50 3.92
N LEU A 95 -11.65 -2.82 5.05
CA LEU A 95 -10.55 -2.21 5.80
C LEU A 95 -9.68 -3.26 6.50
N ASP A 96 -10.26 -4.33 7.03
CA ASP A 96 -9.48 -5.46 7.57
C ASP A 96 -8.68 -6.17 6.47
N ALA A 97 -9.24 -6.28 5.26
CA ALA A 97 -8.53 -6.78 4.09
C ALA A 97 -7.35 -5.88 3.70
N LEU A 98 -7.52 -4.55 3.78
CA LEU A 98 -6.45 -3.58 3.53
C LEU A 98 -5.28 -3.77 4.51
N ASP A 99 -5.57 -3.96 5.80
CA ASP A 99 -4.55 -4.22 6.82
C ASP A 99 -3.80 -5.53 6.57
N THR A 100 -4.51 -6.55 6.09
CA THR A 100 -3.91 -7.84 5.71
C THR A 100 -2.94 -7.69 4.53
N VAL A 101 -3.33 -6.91 3.50
CA VAL A 101 -2.46 -6.62 2.35
C VAL A 101 -1.21 -5.85 2.78
N SER A 102 -1.39 -4.82 3.61
CA SER A 102 -0.28 -4.03 4.17
C SER A 102 0.67 -4.90 5.00
N ALA A 103 0.16 -5.81 5.83
CA ALA A 103 0.98 -6.75 6.60
C ALA A 103 1.77 -7.71 5.71
N ARG A 104 1.19 -8.18 4.60
CA ARG A 104 1.87 -9.05 3.63
C ARG A 104 3.08 -8.35 3.00
N VAL A 105 2.93 -7.10 2.57
CA VAL A 105 4.03 -6.32 1.97
C VAL A 105 5.15 -6.09 2.98
N ARG A 106 4.81 -5.66 4.21
CA ARG A 106 5.79 -5.47 5.29
C ARG A 106 6.60 -6.73 5.62
N GLY A 107 5.98 -7.90 5.48
CA GLY A 107 6.66 -9.19 5.63
C GLY A 107 7.83 -9.39 4.64
N THR A 108 7.89 -8.63 3.54
CA THR A 108 8.93 -8.72 2.52
C THR A 108 10.03 -7.66 2.64
N ASP A 109 9.84 -6.61 3.46
CA ASP A 109 10.76 -5.47 3.50
C ASP A 109 12.16 -5.87 3.96
N ARG A 110 12.25 -6.67 5.03
CA ARG A 110 13.54 -7.14 5.52
C ARG A 110 14.29 -8.01 4.51
N ALA A 111 13.57 -8.80 3.72
CA ALA A 111 14.18 -9.61 2.66
C ALA A 111 14.73 -8.71 1.56
N ARG A 112 13.95 -7.73 1.09
CA ARG A 112 14.36 -6.73 0.10
C ARG A 112 15.61 -5.97 0.56
N GLU A 113 15.63 -5.43 1.78
CA GLU A 113 16.80 -4.73 2.34
C GLU A 113 18.07 -5.58 2.29
N LEU A 114 17.96 -6.84 2.72
CA LEU A 114 19.09 -7.77 2.75
C LEU A 114 19.59 -8.08 1.33
N LEU A 115 18.67 -8.32 0.39
CA LEU A 115 19.00 -8.63 -1.00
C LEU A 115 19.64 -7.43 -1.72
N HIS A 116 19.13 -6.22 -1.48
CA HIS A 116 19.75 -4.99 -1.97
C HIS A 116 21.18 -4.83 -1.47
N ARG A 117 21.42 -5.09 -0.17
CA ARG A 117 22.77 -5.09 0.40
C ARG A 117 23.68 -6.15 -0.21
N VAL A 118 23.19 -7.37 -0.41
CA VAL A 118 23.95 -8.48 -1.05
C VAL A 118 24.35 -8.11 -2.48
N LEU A 119 23.50 -7.39 -3.20
CA LEU A 119 23.77 -6.94 -4.57
C LEU A 119 24.60 -5.65 -4.64
N GLY A 120 25.06 -5.11 -3.50
CA GLY A 120 25.79 -3.85 -3.44
C GLY A 120 24.97 -2.64 -3.91
N ARG A 121 23.64 -2.76 -3.87
CA ARG A 121 22.70 -1.67 -4.16
C ARG A 121 22.31 -1.04 -2.82
N GLU A 122 23.02 0.02 -2.44
CA GLU A 122 22.54 0.87 -1.33
C GLU A 122 21.18 1.48 -1.70
N GLU A 123 20.29 1.59 -0.72
CA GLU A 123 18.88 1.96 -0.92
C GLU A 123 18.73 3.20 -1.81
N ALA A 124 17.85 3.09 -2.81
CA ALA A 124 17.44 4.24 -3.59
C ALA A 124 16.88 5.31 -2.64
N ALA A 125 17.25 6.57 -2.87
CA ALA A 125 16.80 7.70 -2.06
C ALA A 125 15.29 7.61 -1.76
N GLU A 126 14.94 7.85 -0.49
CA GLU A 126 13.55 7.88 0.01
C GLU A 126 12.66 8.60 -1.02
N ARG A 127 11.69 7.87 -1.55
CA ARG A 127 10.74 8.45 -2.49
C ARG A 127 9.90 9.44 -1.69
N ALA A 128 9.93 10.72 -2.07
CA ALA A 128 9.10 11.72 -1.41
C ALA A 128 7.62 11.39 -1.66
N LEU A 129 6.97 10.76 -0.66
CA LEU A 129 5.56 10.45 -0.67
C LEU A 129 4.74 11.66 -0.19
N PRO A 130 3.52 11.86 -0.71
CA PRO A 130 2.65 12.89 -0.19
C PRO A 130 2.28 12.60 1.26
N ALA A 131 2.12 13.65 2.07
CA ALA A 131 1.61 13.48 3.43
C ALA A 131 0.16 12.96 3.40
N VAL A 132 -0.18 12.02 4.28
CA VAL A 132 -1.56 11.54 4.44
C VAL A 132 -2.40 12.65 5.07
N ARG A 133 -3.28 13.25 4.26
CA ARG A 133 -4.23 14.26 4.75
C ARG A 133 -5.20 13.62 5.73
N ARG A 134 -5.38 14.25 6.88
CA ARG A 134 -6.38 13.85 7.87
C ARG A 134 -7.69 14.60 7.62
N LEU A 135 -8.79 13.87 7.55
CA LEU A 135 -10.14 14.45 7.49
C LEU A 135 -10.77 14.44 8.88
N THR A 136 -11.28 15.58 9.30
CA THR A 136 -11.98 15.75 10.57
C THR A 136 -13.39 16.27 10.35
N GLY A 137 -14.25 16.18 11.38
CA GLY A 137 -15.61 16.74 11.30
C GLY A 137 -15.64 18.26 11.10
N ALA A 138 -14.55 18.97 11.39
CA ALA A 138 -14.43 20.40 11.15
C ALA A 138 -14.16 20.75 9.67
N ASP A 139 -13.65 19.78 8.90
CA ASP A 139 -13.43 19.93 7.46
C ASP A 139 -14.71 19.71 6.64
N LEU A 140 -15.77 19.20 7.28
CA LEU A 140 -17.04 18.88 6.65
C LEU A 140 -18.02 20.06 6.65
N PRO A 141 -18.96 20.13 5.67
CA PRO A 141 -20.02 21.12 5.66
C PRO A 141 -20.76 21.19 6.99
N ALA A 142 -20.98 22.42 7.48
CA ALA A 142 -21.75 22.65 8.70
C ALA A 142 -23.22 22.30 8.48
N LEU A 143 -23.85 21.68 9.49
CA LEU A 143 -25.26 21.35 9.43
C LEU A 143 -26.11 22.61 9.69
N PRO A 144 -27.07 22.94 8.80
CA PRO A 144 -28.01 24.03 9.05
C PRO A 144 -28.82 23.74 10.32
N SER A 145 -28.92 24.74 11.20
CA SER A 145 -29.67 24.62 12.45
C SER A 145 -30.39 25.92 12.77
N ALA A 146 -31.62 25.83 13.24
CA ALA A 146 -32.37 26.99 13.74
C ALA A 146 -31.68 27.63 14.96
N TYR A 147 -30.96 26.85 15.77
CA TYR A 147 -30.20 27.37 16.92
C TYR A 147 -29.01 28.26 16.54
N ALA A 148 -28.59 28.22 15.27
CA ALA A 148 -27.52 29.08 14.76
C ALA A 148 -28.06 30.41 14.19
N ASP A 149 -29.36 30.69 14.31
CA ASP A 149 -29.97 31.92 13.84
C ASP A 149 -29.77 33.07 14.85
N ASP A 150 -28.96 34.05 14.47
CA ASP A 150 -28.61 35.21 15.31
C ASP A 150 -29.82 36.11 15.62
N ALA A 151 -30.88 36.04 14.81
CA ALA A 151 -32.08 36.84 15.00
C ALA A 151 -32.94 36.36 16.18
N GLY A 152 -32.75 35.11 16.62
CA GLY A 152 -33.63 34.46 17.60
C GLY A 152 -35.05 34.24 17.07
N PHE A 153 -35.92 33.68 17.91
CA PHE A 153 -37.30 33.37 17.54
C PHE A 153 -38.27 34.01 18.53
N ASP A 154 -39.30 34.66 18.00
CA ASP A 154 -40.35 35.30 18.81
C ASP A 154 -41.19 34.29 19.59
N ASP A 155 -41.41 33.10 19.01
CA ASP A 155 -42.11 31.98 19.65
C ASP A 155 -41.68 30.61 19.09
N LEU A 156 -42.23 29.54 19.69
CA LEU A 156 -41.96 28.15 19.29
C LEU A 156 -42.53 27.80 17.90
N MET A 157 -43.53 28.53 17.41
CA MET A 157 -44.10 28.29 16.09
C MET A 157 -43.21 28.86 14.98
N ALA A 158 -42.62 30.03 15.22
CA ALA A 158 -41.60 30.62 14.35
C ALA A 158 -40.35 29.74 14.29
N PHE A 159 -39.94 29.16 15.43
CA PHE A 159 -38.86 28.18 15.48
C PHE A 159 -39.19 26.92 14.65
N ALA A 160 -40.38 26.33 14.84
CA ALA A 160 -40.79 25.12 14.12
C ALA A 160 -40.91 25.36 12.60
N ALA A 161 -41.47 26.50 12.19
CA ALA A 161 -41.54 26.89 10.78
C ALA A 161 -40.14 27.01 10.16
N ARG A 162 -39.18 27.55 10.93
CA ARG A 162 -37.79 27.65 10.49
C ARG A 162 -37.12 26.28 10.32
N GLU A 163 -37.35 25.35 11.23
CA GLU A 163 -36.84 23.98 11.08
C GLU A 163 -37.42 23.29 9.84
N GLU A 164 -38.70 23.51 9.54
CA GLU A 164 -39.35 22.96 8.33
C GLU A 164 -38.75 23.55 7.04
N GLU A 165 -38.47 24.85 7.02
CA GLU A 165 -37.75 25.51 5.91
C GLU A 165 -36.31 24.99 5.74
N LEU A 166 -35.63 24.67 6.83
CA LEU A 166 -34.25 24.18 6.81
C LEU A 166 -34.14 22.70 6.47
N ALA A 167 -35.22 21.92 6.61
CA ALA A 167 -35.20 20.47 6.41
C ALA A 167 -34.63 20.03 5.05
N PRO A 168 -34.96 20.65 3.89
CA PRO A 168 -34.33 20.28 2.61
C PRO A 168 -32.81 20.53 2.61
N ARG A 169 -32.37 21.67 3.14
CA ARG A 169 -30.94 22.02 3.23
C ARG A 169 -30.20 21.11 4.19
N LEU A 170 -30.85 20.67 5.27
CA LEU A 170 -30.30 19.72 6.21
C LEU A 170 -30.08 18.34 5.57
N ARG A 171 -31.05 17.87 4.76
CA ARG A 171 -30.90 16.62 3.97
C ARG A 171 -29.73 16.71 3.00
N GLU A 172 -29.60 17.82 2.29
CA GLU A 172 -28.51 18.07 1.36
C GLU A 172 -27.15 18.09 2.07
N ALA A 173 -27.05 18.80 3.20
CA ALA A 173 -25.82 18.87 3.98
C ALA A 173 -25.39 17.48 4.51
N HIS A 174 -26.32 16.67 5.00
CA HIS A 174 -26.02 15.29 5.41
C HIS A 174 -25.54 14.42 4.23
N ALA A 175 -26.19 14.52 3.07
CA ALA A 175 -25.77 13.79 1.88
C ALA A 175 -24.38 14.23 1.38
N GLU A 176 -24.06 15.52 1.46
CA GLU A 176 -22.75 16.05 1.10
C GLU A 176 -21.65 15.58 2.06
N ARG A 177 -21.87 15.68 3.37
CA ARG A 177 -20.95 15.17 4.40
C ARG A 177 -20.62 13.69 4.16
N LEU A 178 -21.63 12.85 3.93
CA LEU A 178 -21.42 11.43 3.65
C LEU A 178 -20.61 11.20 2.37
N ARG A 179 -20.90 11.96 1.31
CA ARG A 179 -20.17 11.88 0.03
C ARG A 179 -18.70 12.27 0.18
N GLU A 180 -18.41 13.35 0.91
CA GLU A 180 -17.04 13.82 1.12
C GLU A 180 -16.20 12.81 1.92
N VAL A 181 -16.75 12.30 3.02
CA VAL A 181 -16.03 11.30 3.84
C VAL A 181 -15.82 10.01 3.04
N ALA A 182 -16.82 9.57 2.29
CA ALA A 182 -16.71 8.39 1.42
C ALA A 182 -15.62 8.57 0.35
N ALA A 183 -15.62 9.72 -0.34
CA ALA A 183 -14.63 10.03 -1.35
C ALA A 183 -13.20 10.09 -0.76
N HIS A 184 -13.05 10.69 0.42
CA HIS A 184 -11.76 10.75 1.12
C HIS A 184 -11.26 9.36 1.51
N LEU A 185 -12.13 8.51 2.06
CA LEU A 185 -11.77 7.14 2.43
C LEU A 185 -11.25 6.36 1.21
N VAL A 186 -12.01 6.38 0.09
CA VAL A 186 -11.60 5.72 -1.16
C VAL A 186 -10.27 6.29 -1.65
N HIS A 187 -10.11 7.61 -1.66
CA HIS A 187 -8.90 8.27 -2.12
C HIS A 187 -7.65 7.86 -1.33
N VAL A 188 -7.75 7.77 0.01
CA VAL A 188 -6.63 7.31 0.86
C VAL A 188 -6.20 5.88 0.49
N VAL A 189 -7.17 4.99 0.24
CA VAL A 189 -6.89 3.61 -0.18
C VAL A 189 -6.27 3.55 -1.59
N GLU A 190 -6.74 4.38 -2.51
CA GLU A 190 -6.16 4.48 -3.85
C GLU A 190 -4.71 4.97 -3.82
N GLN A 191 -4.39 5.95 -2.96
CA GLN A 191 -3.03 6.48 -2.82
C GLN A 191 -2.05 5.42 -2.32
N VAL A 192 -2.42 4.68 -1.27
CA VAL A 192 -1.55 3.61 -0.75
C VAL A 192 -1.41 2.45 -1.75
N ALA A 193 -2.48 2.12 -2.48
CA ALA A 193 -2.44 1.11 -3.53
C ALA A 193 -1.58 1.54 -4.74
N ALA A 194 -1.52 2.83 -5.05
CA ALA A 194 -0.72 3.36 -6.16
C ALA A 194 0.80 3.21 -5.92
N VAL A 195 1.22 3.19 -4.66
CA VAL A 195 2.62 2.97 -4.25
C VAL A 195 2.87 1.55 -3.76
N GLY A 196 1.89 0.66 -3.90
CA GLY A 196 1.99 -0.76 -3.57
C GLY A 196 2.29 -1.07 -2.11
N PHE A 197 1.93 -0.17 -1.19
CA PHE A 197 2.21 -0.31 0.24
C PHE A 197 3.70 -0.47 0.56
N ALA A 198 4.59 -0.11 -0.37
CA ALA A 198 6.03 -0.38 -0.27
C ALA A 198 6.74 0.48 0.79
N ASP A 199 6.10 1.56 1.23
CA ASP A 199 6.56 2.42 2.32
C ASP A 199 5.72 2.14 3.57
N GLU A 200 6.36 1.61 4.61
CA GLU A 200 5.70 1.18 5.84
C GLU A 200 5.02 2.34 6.57
N ALA A 201 5.69 3.50 6.66
CA ALA A 201 5.17 4.64 7.39
C ALA A 201 3.91 5.18 6.69
N PHE A 202 3.99 5.40 5.38
CA PHE A 202 2.87 5.87 4.57
C PHE A 202 1.72 4.87 4.54
N ALA A 203 2.00 3.57 4.42
CA ALA A 203 0.98 2.53 4.45
C ALA A 203 0.29 2.46 5.83
N GLY A 204 1.05 2.57 6.91
CA GLY A 204 0.54 2.62 8.26
C GLY A 204 -0.34 3.85 8.51
N GLU A 205 0.13 5.03 8.10
CA GLU A 205 -0.63 6.28 8.24
C GLU A 205 -1.93 6.25 7.41
N SER A 206 -1.87 5.74 6.18
CA SER A 206 -3.01 5.60 5.29
C SER A 206 -4.07 4.65 5.86
N ALA A 207 -3.65 3.49 6.39
CA ALA A 207 -4.58 2.55 7.03
C ALA A 207 -5.26 3.15 8.27
N HIS A 208 -4.49 3.86 9.12
CA HIS A 208 -5.06 4.57 10.27
C HIS A 208 -6.05 5.67 9.85
N GLU A 209 -5.74 6.40 8.78
CA GLU A 209 -6.64 7.41 8.26
C GLU A 209 -7.91 6.82 7.66
N ALA A 210 -7.82 5.72 6.89
CA ALA A 210 -8.99 5.03 6.35
C ALA A 210 -9.95 4.57 7.47
N ARG A 211 -9.41 4.05 8.58
CA ARG A 211 -10.21 3.69 9.76
C ARG A 211 -10.87 4.91 10.42
N ARG A 212 -10.14 6.01 10.60
CA ARG A 212 -10.71 7.27 11.14
C ARG A 212 -11.81 7.84 10.25
N ALA A 213 -11.60 7.82 8.93
CA ALA A 213 -12.59 8.26 7.96
C ALA A 213 -13.86 7.39 8.03
N HIS A 214 -13.71 6.07 8.19
CA HIS A 214 -14.84 5.17 8.40
C HIS A 214 -15.61 5.50 9.69
N GLU A 215 -14.92 5.71 10.81
CA GLU A 215 -15.56 6.12 12.07
C GLU A 215 -16.29 7.48 11.93
N LEU A 216 -15.73 8.42 11.16
CA LEU A 216 -16.39 9.68 10.84
C LEU A 216 -17.64 9.47 9.97
N TRP A 217 -17.58 8.58 8.99
CA TRP A 217 -18.70 8.24 8.12
C TRP A 217 -19.85 7.58 8.91
N VAL A 218 -19.55 6.62 9.79
CA VAL A 218 -20.53 6.00 10.69
C VAL A 218 -21.20 7.04 11.60
N ARG A 219 -20.42 7.98 12.14
CA ARG A 219 -20.98 9.11 12.91
C ARG A 219 -21.91 9.97 12.07
N CYS A 220 -21.53 10.32 10.84
CA CYS A 220 -22.40 11.09 9.94
C CYS A 220 -23.70 10.32 9.62
N LEU A 221 -23.65 9.00 9.42
CA LEU A 221 -24.86 8.19 9.25
C LEU A 221 -25.75 8.20 10.49
N ALA A 222 -25.16 8.14 11.68
CA ALA A 222 -25.89 8.22 12.95
C ALA A 222 -26.52 9.60 13.17
N GLU A 223 -25.80 10.69 12.86
CA GLU A 223 -26.31 12.07 12.88
C GLU A 223 -27.49 12.22 11.92
N ARG A 224 -27.34 11.78 10.67
CA ARG A 224 -28.42 11.81 9.67
C ARG A 224 -29.67 11.05 10.13
N ARG A 225 -29.51 9.86 10.70
CA ARG A 225 -30.63 9.06 11.24
C ARG A 225 -31.32 9.74 12.42
N ARG A 226 -30.58 10.50 13.23
CA ARG A 226 -31.15 11.26 14.36
C ARG A 226 -31.93 12.48 13.88
N ASP A 227 -31.42 13.19 12.88
CA ASP A 227 -31.95 14.48 12.47
C ASP A 227 -33.10 14.36 11.45
N LEU A 228 -33.15 13.26 10.68
CA LEU A 228 -34.10 13.05 9.59
C LEU A 228 -34.97 11.79 9.70
N GLY A 229 -34.66 10.92 10.65
CA GLY A 229 -35.29 9.60 10.83
C GLY A 229 -36.44 9.59 11.83
#